data_AF-A0A848Z9H6-F1
#
_entry.id   AF-A0A848Z9H6-F1
#
_cell.length_a   1.000
_cell.length_b   1.000
_cell.length_c   1.000
_cell.angle_alpha   90.00
_cell.angle_beta   90.00
_cell.angle_gamma   90.00
#
_symmetry.space_group_name_H-M   'P 1'
#
loop_
_entity.id
_entity.type
_entity.pdbx_description
1 polymer ?
#
loop_
_entity_poly.entity_id
_entity_poly.type
_entity_poly.pdbx_seq_one_letter_code
_entity_poly.pdbx_strand_id
1 'polypeptide(L)'
;MAKIDQEKARAVRKYLKEEFPACLIDYRRNDKKKTWSATWNFRVNCNGIFHTAVISQSVWIAHDAASLYNYLKRISLADLLRENPNKPVIFKK
;
A
#
# COMPACT_ATOMS: atom_id res chain seq x y z
N MET A 1 10.66 -5.17 -13.44
CA MET A 1 10.21 -4.11 -12.50
C MET A 1 11.36 -3.13 -12.36
N ALA A 2 11.14 -1.81 -12.41
CA ALA A 2 12.22 -0.85 -12.18
C ALA A 2 12.73 -0.95 -10.73
N LYS A 3 14.03 -0.76 -10.49
CA LYS A 3 14.66 -0.86 -9.15
C LYS A 3 13.94 0.02 -8.10
N ILE A 4 13.56 1.23 -8.52
CA ILE A 4 12.81 2.21 -7.71
C ILE A 4 11.43 1.70 -7.28
N ASP A 5 10.73 0.95 -8.14
CA ASP A 5 9.42 0.36 -7.78
C ASP A 5 9.57 -0.69 -6.68
N GLN A 6 10.66 -1.45 -6.68
CA GLN A 6 10.93 -2.44 -5.63
C GLN A 6 11.25 -1.79 -4.29
N GLU A 7 12.00 -0.68 -4.28
CA GLU A 7 12.33 0.05 -3.06
C GLU A 7 11.10 0.67 -2.40
N LYS A 8 10.22 1.29 -3.20
CA LYS A 8 8.94 1.83 -2.71
C LYS A 8 8.03 0.72 -2.18
N ALA A 9 7.90 -0.39 -2.92
CA ALA A 9 7.11 -1.54 -2.45
C ALA A 9 7.67 -2.13 -1.15
N ARG A 10 9.00 -2.20 -1.01
CA ARG A 10 9.66 -2.62 0.23
C ARG A 10 9.36 -1.66 1.38
N ALA A 11 9.35 -0.35 1.15
CA ALA A 11 9.01 0.64 2.16
C ALA A 11 7.57 0.49 2.68
N VAL A 12 6.58 0.34 1.78
CA VAL A 12 5.18 0.09 2.17
C VAL A 12 5.04 -1.23 2.91
N ARG A 13 5.70 -2.29 2.42
CA ARG A 13 5.68 -3.60 3.08
C ARG A 13 6.31 -3.56 4.47
N LYS A 14 7.41 -2.83 4.64
CA LYS A 14 8.06 -2.62 5.94
C LYS A 14 7.10 -1.96 6.92
N TYR A 15 6.48 -0.85 6.52
CA TYR A 15 5.47 -0.16 7.33
C TYR A 15 4.33 -1.10 7.75
N LEU A 16 3.72 -1.80 6.78
CA LEU A 16 2.62 -2.72 7.08
C LEU A 16 3.05 -3.88 7.97
N LYS A 17 4.31 -4.34 7.88
CA LYS A 17 4.83 -5.43 8.72
C LYS A 17 5.08 -4.99 10.16
N GLU A 18 5.51 -3.74 10.35
CA GLU A 18 5.64 -3.14 11.68
C GLU A 18 4.27 -3.00 12.35
N GLU A 19 3.24 -2.60 11.60
CA GLU A 19 1.88 -2.39 12.10
C GLU A 19 1.04 -3.68 12.23
N PHE A 20 1.37 -4.70 11.43
CA PHE A 20 0.67 -5.98 11.39
C PHE A 20 1.68 -7.15 11.43
N PRO A 21 2.39 -7.35 12.56
CA PRO A 21 3.53 -8.28 12.65
C PRO A 21 3.14 -9.74 12.40
N ALA A 22 1.96 -10.15 12.85
CA ALA A 22 1.43 -11.51 12.69
C ALA A 22 0.77 -11.75 11.32
N CYS A 23 0.63 -10.72 10.47
CA CYS A 23 -0.14 -10.81 9.24
C CYS A 23 0.74 -11.07 8.02
N LEU A 24 0.15 -11.70 7.01
CA LEU A 24 0.76 -11.89 5.69
C LEU A 24 0.53 -10.65 4.85
N ILE A 25 1.57 -10.17 4.18
CA ILE A 25 1.53 -8.94 3.39
C ILE A 25 1.99 -9.25 1.98
N ASP A 26 1.07 -9.11 1.05
CA ASP A 26 1.28 -9.26 -0.38
C ASP A 26 1.03 -7.94 -1.09
N TYR A 27 1.66 -7.75 -2.24
CA TYR A 27 1.38 -6.58 -3.07
C TYR A 27 1.33 -6.96 -4.55
N ARG A 28 0.49 -6.25 -5.29
CA ARG A 28 0.35 -6.42 -6.73
C ARG A 28 0.23 -5.06 -7.39
N ARG A 29 1.04 -4.83 -8.42
CA ARG A 29 0.85 -3.71 -9.36
C ARG A 29 -0.28 -4.08 -10.31
N ASN A 30 -1.31 -3.25 -10.35
CA ASN A 30 -2.42 -3.36 -11.29
C ASN A 30 -2.17 -2.38 -12.45
N ASP A 31 -1.70 -2.92 -13.56
CA ASP A 31 -1.46 -2.19 -14.80
C ASP A 31 -2.65 -2.45 -15.74
N LYS A 32 -3.85 -1.98 -15.36
CA LYS A 32 -5.03 -2.17 -16.21
C LYS A 32 -4.94 -1.20 -17.39
N LYS A 33 -4.62 -1.77 -18.55
CA LYS A 33 -4.52 -1.15 -19.88
C LYS A 33 -5.55 -0.01 -20.09
N LYS A 34 -5.02 1.17 -20.41
CA LYS A 34 -5.62 2.30 -21.17
C LYS A 34 -6.60 3.28 -20.51
N THR A 35 -7.17 3.05 -19.33
CA THR A 35 -8.16 4.02 -18.80
C THR A 35 -8.03 4.37 -17.32
N TRP A 36 -7.31 3.59 -16.51
CA TRP A 36 -7.13 3.87 -15.09
C TRP A 36 -5.63 3.92 -14.80
N SER A 37 -5.16 5.00 -14.17
CA SER A 37 -3.76 5.17 -13.76
C SER A 37 -3.27 3.92 -13.02
N ALA A 38 -1.99 3.56 -13.16
CA ALA A 38 -1.43 2.39 -12.48
C ALA A 38 -1.72 2.44 -10.97
N THR A 39 -2.07 1.31 -10.36
CA THR A 39 -2.25 1.23 -8.90
C THR A 39 -1.39 0.14 -8.30
N TRP A 40 -0.98 0.34 -7.05
CA TRP A 40 -0.27 -0.62 -6.24
C TRP A 40 -1.18 -1.05 -5.10
N ASN A 41 -1.63 -2.29 -5.16
CA ASN A 41 -2.53 -2.86 -4.17
C ASN A 41 -1.70 -3.65 -3.17
N PHE A 42 -1.71 -3.25 -1.91
CA PHE A 42 -1.11 -3.96 -0.79
C PHE A 42 -2.22 -4.62 0.01
N ARG A 43 -2.15 -5.94 0.16
CA ARG A 43 -3.11 -6.73 0.92
C ARG A 43 -2.44 -7.25 2.18
N VAL A 44 -3.05 -6.98 3.32
CA VAL A 44 -2.69 -7.53 4.63
C VAL A 44 -3.75 -8.57 5.00
N ASN A 45 -3.33 -9.80 5.24
CA ASN A 45 -4.18 -10.89 5.69
C ASN A 45 -3.87 -11.21 7.15
N CYS A 46 -4.82 -10.91 8.03
CA CYS A 46 -4.75 -11.17 9.46
C CYS A 46 -5.82 -12.20 9.82
N ASN A 47 -5.43 -13.47 10.00
CA ASN A 47 -6.33 -14.56 10.42
C ASN A 47 -7.65 -14.64 9.61
N GLY A 48 -7.59 -14.44 8.29
CA GLY A 48 -8.76 -14.48 7.40
C GLY A 48 -9.44 -13.13 7.18
N ILE A 49 -9.02 -12.06 7.87
CA ILE A 49 -9.46 -10.69 7.61
C ILE A 49 -8.52 -10.05 6.58
N PHE A 50 -9.11 -9.49 5.52
CA PHE A 50 -8.37 -8.84 4.45
C PHE A 50 -8.46 -7.33 4.56
N HIS A 51 -7.33 -6.69 4.79
CA HIS A 51 -7.17 -5.25 4.67
C HIS A 51 -6.46 -4.94 3.36
N THR A 52 -6.99 -4.03 2.55
CA THR A 52 -6.40 -3.69 1.26
C THR A 52 -6.10 -2.19 1.20
N ALA A 53 -4.85 -1.81 0.99
CA ALA A 53 -4.43 -0.46 0.68
C ALA A 53 -4.17 -0.35 -0.83
N VAL A 54 -4.75 0.65 -1.48
CA VAL A 54 -4.58 0.90 -2.91
C VAL A 54 -3.89 2.25 -3.08
N ILE A 55 -2.64 2.23 -3.53
CA ILE A 55 -1.84 3.44 -3.78
C ILE A 55 -1.93 3.78 -5.27
N SER A 56 -2.46 4.96 -5.60
CA SER A 56 -2.50 5.42 -6.99
C SER A 56 -1.13 5.84 -7.51
N GLN A 57 -0.98 5.85 -8.84
CA GLN A 57 0.23 6.31 -9.53
C GLN A 57 0.66 7.71 -9.15
N SER A 58 -0.27 8.64 -8.92
CA SER A 58 0.07 10.00 -8.53
C SER A 58 0.80 10.03 -7.18
N VAL A 59 0.31 9.28 -6.20
CA VAL A 59 0.97 9.14 -4.88
C VAL A 59 2.29 8.39 -5.04
N TRP A 60 2.31 7.32 -5.84
CA TRP A 60 3.51 6.51 -6.05
C TRP A 60 4.65 7.28 -6.72
N ILE A 61 4.35 8.15 -7.69
CA ILE A 61 5.35 8.98 -8.38
C ILE A 61 5.79 10.15 -7.49
N ALA A 62 4.86 10.77 -6.74
CA ALA A 62 5.14 11.94 -5.92
C ALA A 62 6.08 11.68 -4.72
N HIS A 63 6.26 10.42 -4.32
CA HIS A 63 7.07 10.05 -3.16
C HIS A 63 8.19 9.10 -3.56
N ASP A 64 9.41 9.33 -3.06
CA ASP A 64 10.44 8.28 -2.97
C ASP A 64 10.09 7.25 -1.88
N ALA A 65 10.93 6.23 -1.69
CA ALA A 65 10.66 5.15 -0.73
C ALA A 65 10.56 5.64 0.73
N ALA A 66 11.43 6.56 1.15
CA ALA A 66 11.43 7.10 2.52
C ALA A 66 10.25 8.04 2.73
N SER A 67 9.98 8.92 1.75
CA SER A 67 8.82 9.82 1.77
C SER A 67 7.51 9.04 1.79
N LEU A 68 7.42 7.91 1.07
CA LEU A 68 6.21 7.07 1.05
C LEU A 68 5.99 6.40 2.41
N TYR A 69 7.03 5.87 3.05
CA TYR A 69 6.94 5.32 4.41
C TYR A 69 6.44 6.37 5.41
N ASN A 70 7.04 7.57 5.40
CA ASN A 70 6.66 8.65 6.30
C ASN A 70 5.24 9.15 6.03
N TYR A 71 4.83 9.23 4.76
CA TYR A 71 3.47 9.57 4.37
C TYR A 71 2.48 8.56 4.98
N LEU A 72 2.69 7.27 4.77
CA LEU A 72 1.84 6.19 5.30
C LEU A 72 1.74 6.19 6.83
N LYS A 73 2.86 6.47 7.49
CA LYS A 73 2.90 6.63 8.95
C LYS A 73 2.12 7.86 9.41
N ARG A 74 2.26 9.00 8.73
CA ARG A 74 1.57 10.26 9.08
C ARG A 74 0.06 10.16 8.96
N ILE A 75 -0.44 9.44 7.96
CA ILE A 75 -1.88 9.23 7.75
C ILE A 75 -2.45 8.07 8.58
N SER A 76 -1.62 7.41 9.40
CA SER A 76 -1.97 6.20 10.14
C SER A 76 -2.70 5.17 9.28
N LEU A 77 -2.09 4.78 8.15
CA LEU A 77 -2.72 3.82 7.22
C LEU A 77 -3.21 2.55 7.95
N ALA A 78 -2.47 2.06 8.93
CA ALA A 78 -2.87 0.89 9.70
C ALA A 78 -4.20 1.08 10.44
N ASP A 79 -4.44 2.26 11.03
CA ASP A 79 -5.72 2.55 11.70
C ASP A 79 -6.86 2.63 10.68
N LEU A 80 -6.64 3.30 9.55
CA LEU A 80 -7.63 3.33 8.46
C LEU A 80 -8.00 1.93 7.94
N LEU A 81 -7.01 1.04 7.87
CA LEU A 81 -7.21 -0.37 7.49
C LEU A 81 -7.99 -1.14 8.57
N ARG A 82 -7.68 -0.92 9.85
CA ARG A 82 -8.37 -1.55 10.99
C ARG A 82 -9.82 -1.09 11.10
N GLU A 83 -10.10 0.19 10.82
CA GLU A 83 -11.45 0.76 10.81
C GLU A 83 -12.31 0.28 9.64
N ASN A 84 -11.68 -0.13 8.54
CA ASN A 84 -12.35 -0.57 7.31
C ASN A 84 -12.00 -2.01 6.95
N PRO A 85 -12.30 -2.99 7.82
CA PRO A 85 -12.06 -4.39 7.49
C PRO A 85 -12.90 -4.75 6.25
N ASN A 86 -12.27 -5.35 5.25
CA ASN A 86 -12.87 -5.77 3.96
C ASN A 86 -13.18 -4.68 2.92
N LYS A 87 -12.88 -3.38 3.18
CA LYS A 87 -12.96 -2.33 2.15
C LYS A 87 -11.55 -1.88 1.73
N PRO A 88 -11.30 -1.67 0.43
CA PRO A 88 -10.03 -1.11 0.00
C PRO A 88 -9.93 0.36 0.40
N VAL A 89 -8.89 0.72 1.14
CA VAL A 89 -8.52 2.12 1.43
C VAL A 89 -7.72 2.63 0.23
N ILE A 90 -8.29 3.57 -0.52
CA ILE A 90 -7.72 4.06 -1.78
C ILE A 90 -7.10 5.44 -1.60
N PHE A 91 -5.80 5.55 -1.85
CA PHE A 91 -5.05 6.79 -1.86
C PHE A 91 -5.02 7.35 -3.27
N LYS A 92 -5.86 8.36 -3.50
CA LYS A 92 -5.82 9.23 -4.67
C LYS A 92 -5.39 10.60 -4.17
N LYS A 93 -4.43 11.22 -4.86
CA LYS A 93 -4.12 12.64 -4.66
C LYS A 93 -5.35 13.48 -4.94
#